data_AF-A0A3D0DBV2-F1
#
_entry.id   AF-A0A3D0DBV2-F1
#
_cell.length_a   1.000
_cell.length_b   1.000
_cell.length_c   1.000
_cell.angle_alpha   90.00
_cell.angle_beta   90.00
_cell.angle_gamma   90.00
#
_symmetry.space_group_name_H-M   'P 1'
#
loop_
_entity.id
_entity.type
_entity.pdbx_description
1 polymer ?
#
loop_
_entity_poly.entity_id
_entity_poly.type
_entity_poly.pdbx_seq_one_letter_code
_entity_poly.pdbx_strand_id
1 'polypeptide(L)' 'MDERLDTEAYWQTVWQAVACHRSQLPEYEKLHTLPDAVHRRLWGLQTFYRAFSLVSGGRTIERDLFEGLRERR' A
#
# COMPACT_ATOMS: atom_id res chain seq x y z
N MET A 1 -10.28 -8.86 0.43
CA MET A 1 -8.94 -8.45 -0.01
C MET A 1 -9.02 -8.38 -1.52
N ASP A 2 -9.56 -7.27 -1.99
CA ASP A 2 -10.25 -7.22 -3.28
C ASP A 2 -9.42 -6.36 -4.25
N GLU A 3 -8.73 -5.35 -3.73
CA GLU A 3 -7.67 -4.61 -4.43
C GLU A 3 -6.28 -4.93 -3.84
N ARG A 4 -5.27 -5.16 -4.70
CA ARG A 4 -3.85 -5.25 -4.29
C ARG A 4 -2.98 -4.38 -5.20
N LEU A 5 -2.43 -3.32 -4.63
CA LEU A 5 -1.54 -2.39 -5.32
C LEU A 5 -0.09 -2.84 -5.19
N ASP A 6 0.63 -2.80 -6.31
CA ASP A 6 2.08 -2.78 -6.34
C ASP A 6 2.54 -1.32 -6.34
N THR A 7 3.24 -0.93 -5.28
CA THR A 7 3.83 0.39 -5.12
C THR A 7 5.32 0.27 -4.81
N GLU A 8 6.00 -0.81 -5.23
CA GLU A 8 7.41 -1.04 -4.92
C GLU A 8 8.30 0.11 -5.42
N ALA A 9 7.97 0.75 -6.55
CA ALA A 9 8.68 1.93 -7.06
C ALA A 9 8.70 3.13 -6.09
N TYR A 10 7.78 3.20 -5.12
CA TYR A 10 7.61 4.32 -4.19
C TYR A 10 8.02 3.99 -2.74
N TRP A 11 8.61 2.82 -2.49
CA TRP A 11 8.92 2.35 -1.13
C TRP A 11 9.76 3.33 -0.30
N GLN A 12 10.65 4.08 -0.96
CA GLN A 12 11.55 5.05 -0.34
C GLN A 12 10.79 6.29 0.17
N THR A 13 9.81 6.79 -0.58
CA THR A 13 8.96 7.92 -0.19
C THR A 13 8.08 7.55 1.00
N VAL A 14 7.54 6.33 1.02
CA VAL A 14 6.79 5.81 2.17
C VAL A 14 7.71 5.68 3.39
N TRP A 15 8.92 5.15 3.24
CA TRP A 15 9.88 5.05 4.34
C TRP A 15 10.29 6.42 4.91
N GLN A 16 10.55 7.41 4.05
CA GLN A 16 10.83 8.79 4.47
C GLN A 16 9.67 9.38 5.29
N ALA A 17 8.42 9.18 4.86
CA ALA A 17 7.25 9.62 5.61
C ALA A 17 7.14 8.90 6.98
N VAL A 18 7.35 7.58 7.02
CA VAL A 18 7.37 6.80 8.27
C VAL A 18 8.46 7.31 9.23
N ALA A 19 9.66 7.61 8.73
CA ALA A 19 10.78 8.10 9.55
C ALA A 19 10.50 9.45 10.25
N CYS A 20 9.66 10.32 9.67
CA CYS A 20 9.20 11.54 10.33
C CYS A 20 8.42 11.25 11.64
N HIS A 21 7.79 10.07 11.76
CA HIS A 21 7.00 9.65 12.92
C HIS A 21 7.80 8.89 13.98
N ARG A 22 9.14 8.98 14.00
CA ARG A 22 10.05 8.25 14.91
C ARG A 22 9.62 8.19 16.40
N SER A 23 9.02 9.24 16.96
CA SER A 23 8.57 9.30 18.36
C SER A 23 7.23 8.62 18.62
N GLN A 24 6.52 8.23 17.56
CA GLN A 24 5.23 7.53 17.58
C GLN A 24 5.36 6.06 17.17
N LEU A 25 6.57 5.62 16.80
CA LEU A 25 6.88 4.27 16.33
C LEU A 25 7.63 3.49 17.42
N PRO A 26 6.98 2.53 18.10
CA PRO A 26 7.67 1.58 18.95
C PRO A 26 8.77 0.86 18.15
N GLU A 27 9.94 0.69 18.79
CA GLU A 27 11.09 0.00 18.19
C GLU A 27 11.63 0.61 16.88
N TYR A 28 11.43 1.92 16.65
CA TYR A 28 11.90 2.65 15.46
C TYR A 28 13.34 2.31 15.05
N GLU A 29 14.28 2.23 15.99
CA GLU A 29 15.68 1.87 15.69
C GLU A 29 15.82 0.47 15.06
N LYS A 30 15.04 -0.53 15.51
CA LYS A 30 15.02 -1.85 14.87
C LYS A 30 14.49 -1.75 13.44
N LEU A 31 13.39 -1.03 13.27
CA LEU A 31 12.75 -0.78 11.97
C LEU A 31 13.71 -0.08 11.00
N HIS A 32 14.49 0.89 11.47
CA HIS A 32 15.48 1.65 10.72
C HIS A 32 16.75 0.84 10.36
N THR A 33 17.07 -0.22 11.11
CA THR A 33 18.19 -1.14 10.79
C THR A 33 17.82 -2.28 9.84
N LEU A 34 16.61 -2.31 9.27
CA LEU A 34 16.21 -3.35 8.33
C LEU A 34 16.88 -3.16 6.94
N PRO A 35 17.22 -4.24 6.22
CA PRO A 35 17.72 -4.13 4.85
C PRO A 35 16.67 -3.53 3.89
N ASP A 36 17.13 -2.79 2.87
CA ASP A 36 16.30 -2.24 1.77
C ASP A 36 15.29 -3.23 1.17
N ALA A 37 15.68 -4.50 1.03
CA ALA A 37 14.79 -5.55 0.51
C ALA A 37 13.60 -5.84 1.45
N VAL A 38 13.77 -5.66 2.76
CA VAL A 38 12.71 -5.78 3.77
C VAL A 38 11.86 -4.52 3.79
N HIS A 39 12.47 -3.32 3.77
CA HIS A 39 11.73 -2.07 3.65
C HIS A 39 10.86 -2.01 2.38
N ARG A 40 11.40 -2.43 1.23
CA ARG A 40 10.63 -2.53 -0.02
C ARG A 40 9.44 -3.45 0.11
N ARG A 41 9.61 -4.62 0.74
CA ARG A 41 8.52 -5.57 0.97
C ARG A 41 7.46 -5.06 1.95
N LEU A 42 7.86 -4.27 2.96
CA LEU A 42 6.95 -3.68 3.95
C LEU A 42 6.12 -2.51 3.38
N TRP A 43 6.74 -1.67 2.54
CA TRP A 43 6.15 -0.40 2.10
C TRP A 43 5.68 -0.39 0.63
N GLY A 44 6.15 -1.34 -0.18
CA GLY A 44 5.88 -1.44 -1.61
C GLY A 44 4.66 -2.29 -1.99
N LEU A 45 3.97 -2.90 -1.04
CA LEU A 45 2.80 -3.74 -1.30
C LEU A 45 1.65 -3.33 -0.38
N GLN A 46 0.53 -2.92 -0.96
CA GLN A 46 -0.65 -2.48 -0.23
C GLN A 46 -1.87 -3.32 -0.64
N THR A 47 -2.72 -3.67 0.33
CA THR A 47 -3.94 -4.45 0.10
C THR A 47 -5.11 -3.71 0.70
N PHE A 48 -6.17 -3.53 -0.08
CA PHE A 48 -7.36 -2.81 0.32
C PHE A 48 -8.60 -3.73 0.30
N TYR A 49 -9.73 -3.14 0.65
CA TYR A 49 -11.03 -3.79 0.66
C TYR A 49 -12.08 -2.75 0.30
N ARG A 50 -12.71 -2.95 -0.86
CA ARG A 50 -13.77 -2.13 -1.45
C ARG A 50 -15.07 -2.21 -0.64
N ALA A 51 -15.06 -1.58 0.54
CA ALA A 51 -16.16 -1.56 1.50
C ALA A 51 -17.48 -0.99 0.94
N PHE A 52 -17.40 -0.16 -0.11
CA PHE A 52 -18.53 0.28 -0.91
C PHE A 52 -18.27 -0.02 -2.38
N SER A 53 -19.16 -0.80 -3.00
CA SER A 53 -19.22 -0.98 -4.45
C SER A 53 -20.65 -0.80 -4.95
N LEU A 54 -20.80 -0.24 -6.15
CA LEU A 54 -22.09 -0.12 -6.84
C LEU A 54 -22.53 -1.43 -7.51
N VAL A 55 -21.64 -2.41 -7.62
CA VAL A 55 -21.91 -3.77 -8.11
C VAL A 55 -20.95 -4.78 -7.48
N SER A 56 -21.44 -5.97 -7.16
CA SER A 56 -20.63 -7.12 -6.71
C SER A 56 -19.90 -7.76 -7.89
N GLY A 57 -19.02 -7.00 -8.56
CA GLY A 57 -18.43 -7.24 -9.88
C GLY A 57 -17.41 -8.38 -10.01
N GLY A 58 -17.61 -9.49 -9.31
CA GLY A 58 -16.72 -10.66 -9.35
C GLY A 58 -15.58 -10.61 -8.32
N ARG A 59 -14.94 -11.76 -8.10
CA ARG A 59 -13.84 -11.96 -7.14
C ARG A 59 -12.46 -11.84 -7.82
N THR A 60 -12.31 -10.85 -8.69
CA THR A 60 -11.01 -10.52 -9.32
C THR A 60 -10.21 -9.63 -8.38
N ILE A 61 -8.89 -9.81 -8.35
CA ILE A 61 -8.01 -8.91 -7.58
C ILE A 61 -7.74 -7.68 -8.45
N GLU A 62 -8.40 -6.57 -8.11
CA GLU A 62 -8.20 -5.25 -8.71
C GLU A 62 -6.76 -4.77 -8.47
N ARG A 63 -6.21 -4.00 -9.41
CA ARG A 63 -4.82 -3.49 -9.34
C ARG A 63 -4.73 -1.96 -9.35
N ASP A 64 -5.87 -1.29 -9.47
CA ASP A 64 -6.01 0.16 -9.47
C ASP A 64 -7.28 0.51 -8.68
N LEU A 65 -7.20 1.41 -7.69
CA LEU A 65 -8.38 1.79 -6.89
C LEU A 65 -9.48 2.46 -7.74
N PHE A 66 -9.14 2.95 -8.94
CA PHE A 66 -10.03 3.58 -9.91
C PHE A 66 -10.42 2.66 -11.07
N GLU A 67 -10.14 1.35 -10.99
CA GLU A 67 -10.62 0.34 -11.94
C GLU A 67 -12.15 0.42 -12.08
N GLY A 68 -12.67 0.36 -13.32
CA GLY A 68 -14.09 0.57 -13.63
C GLY A 68 -14.65 1.99 -13.47
N LEU A 69 -13.94 2.96 -12.88
CA LEU A 69 -14.45 4.32 -12.69
C LEU A 69 -14.23 5.26 -13.88
N ARG A 70 -13.24 4.98 -14.73
CA ARG A 70 -12.75 5.92 -15.78
C ARG A 70 -13.64 5.99 -17.04
N GLU A 71 -14.52 5.03 -17.27
CA GLU A 71 -15.34 4.93 -18.49
C GLU A 71 -16.72 5.60 -18.37
N ARG A 72 -17.12 6.01 -17.17
CA ARG A 72 -18.37 6.75 -16.93
C ARG A 72 -18.15 8.26 -17.10
N ARG A 73 -18.35 8.76 -18.33
CA ARG A 73 -18.40 10.19 -18.64
C ARG A 73 -19.66 10.55 -19.43
#